data_AF-Q94EV1-F1
#
_entry.id   AF-Q94EV1-F1
#
_cell.length_a   1.000
_cell.length_b   1.000
_cell.length_c   1.000
_cell.angle_alpha   90.00
_cell.angle_beta   90.00
_cell.angle_gamma   90.00
#
_symmetry.space_group_name_H-M   'P 1'
#
loop_
_entity.id
_entity.type
_entity.pdbx_description
1 polymer ?
#
loop_
_entity_poly.entity_id
_entity_poly.type
_entity_poly.pdbx_seq_one_letter_code
_entity_poly.pdbx_strand_id
1 'polypeptide(L)'
;YVEPPPAAFIGIDELGKWSFYRALIAEFIATLLFLYITVLTVIGYKSQSATDPCGGVGILGIAWAFGGMIFVLVYCTAGISGGHINPAVT
;
A
#
# COMPACT_ATOMS: atom_id res chain seq x y z
N TYR A 1 26.75 -9.70 27.80
CA TYR A 1 25.99 -9.14 26.67
C TYR A 1 26.21 -7.64 26.72
N VAL A 2 26.73 -7.02 25.66
CA VAL A 2 26.86 -5.55 25.58
C VAL A 2 25.69 -5.07 24.74
N GLU A 3 24.87 -4.20 25.31
CA GLU A 3 23.72 -3.66 24.62
C GLU A 3 24.21 -2.65 23.57
N PRO A 4 23.74 -2.74 22.31
CA PRO A 4 24.11 -1.74 21.31
C PRO A 4 23.58 -0.36 21.73
N PRO A 5 24.26 0.72 21.34
CA PRO A 5 23.76 2.06 21.59
C PRO A 5 22.36 2.23 21.01
N PRO A 6 21.49 3.00 21.67
CA PRO A 6 20.12 3.23 21.21
C PRO A 6 20.15 3.82 19.80
N ALA A 7 19.27 3.31 18.93
CA ALA A 7 19.12 3.85 17.58
C ALA A 7 18.77 5.34 17.65
N ALA A 8 19.39 6.12 16.76
CA ALA A 8 19.05 7.53 16.65
C ALA A 8 17.57 7.67 16.26
N PHE A 9 16.89 8.64 16.89
CA PHE A 9 15.45 8.87 16.64
C PHE A 9 15.18 9.32 15.19
N ILE A 10 16.14 10.03 14.58
CA ILE A 10 16.11 10.48 13.19
C ILE A 10 17.52 10.34 12.60
N GLY A 11 17.64 9.63 11.47
CA GLY A 11 18.84 9.66 10.63
C GLY A 11 18.88 10.95 9.83
N ILE A 12 19.38 12.04 10.41
CA ILE A 12 19.49 13.36 9.74
C ILE A 12 20.28 13.29 8.44
N ASP A 13 21.18 12.33 8.32
CA ASP A 13 21.94 12.01 7.10
C ASP A 13 21.06 11.46 5.96
N GLU A 14 19.89 10.88 6.27
CA GLU A 14 18.96 10.37 5.27
C GLU A 14 18.17 11.47 4.56
N LEU A 15 17.95 12.61 5.22
CA LEU A 15 17.21 13.75 4.64
C LEU A 15 17.91 14.37 3.43
N GLY A 16 19.24 14.18 3.33
CA GLY A 16 20.02 14.60 2.16
C GLY A 16 20.06 13.57 1.02
N LYS A 17 19.57 12.35 1.23
CA LYS A 17 19.66 11.26 0.25
C LYS A 17 18.50 11.32 -0.73
N TRP A 18 18.80 11.32 -2.03
CA TRP A 18 17.77 11.26 -3.07
C TRP A 18 16.93 9.97 -3.01
N SER A 19 17.53 8.86 -2.56
CA SER A 19 16.83 7.60 -2.35
C SER A 19 15.69 7.72 -1.33
N PHE A 20 15.84 8.56 -0.29
CA PHE A 20 14.80 8.78 0.71
C PHE A 20 13.55 9.40 0.08
N TYR A 21 13.70 10.47 -0.71
CA TYR A 21 12.58 11.11 -1.39
C TYR A 21 11.92 10.18 -2.41
N ARG A 22 12.70 9.38 -3.14
CA ARG A 22 12.15 8.35 -4.05
C ARG A 22 11.33 7.30 -3.31
N ALA A 23 11.81 6.83 -2.15
CA ALA A 23 11.09 5.87 -1.32
C ALA A 23 9.78 6.46 -0.81
N LEU A 24 9.78 7.72 -0.34
CA LEU A 24 8.58 8.41 0.15
C LEU A 24 7.54 8.59 -0.97
N ILE A 25 7.96 9.02 -2.15
CA ILE A 25 7.07 9.14 -3.33
C ILE A 25 6.52 7.77 -3.73
N ALA A 26 7.33 6.71 -3.71
CA ALA A 26 6.89 5.37 -4.05
C ALA A 26 5.80 4.86 -3.09
N GLU A 27 5.98 5.01 -1.78
CA GLU A 27 4.96 4.65 -0.78
C GLU A 27 3.70 5.50 -0.90
N PHE A 28 3.83 6.81 -1.16
CA PHE A 28 2.68 7.69 -1.36
C PHE A 28 1.84 7.28 -2.58
N ILE A 29 2.49 7.02 -3.72
CA ILE A 29 1.77 6.60 -4.93
C ILE A 29 1.20 5.19 -4.78
N ALA A 30 1.93 4.27 -4.16
CA ALA A 30 1.44 2.92 -3.95
C ALA A 30 0.20 2.90 -3.03
N THR A 31 0.23 3.62 -1.91
CA THR A 31 -0.92 3.73 -0.99
C THR A 31 -2.12 4.43 -1.63
N LEU A 32 -1.88 5.47 -2.44
CA LEU A 32 -2.93 6.15 -3.21
C LEU A 32 -3.61 5.18 -4.18
N LEU A 33 -2.83 4.44 -4.99
CA LEU A 33 -3.37 3.49 -5.96
C LEU A 33 -4.08 2.32 -5.27
N PHE A 34 -3.53 1.83 -4.15
CA PHE A 34 -4.14 0.79 -3.34
C PHE A 34 -5.54 1.20 -2.87
N LEU A 35 -5.67 2.37 -2.23
CA LEU A 35 -6.97 2.86 -1.77
C LEU A 35 -7.91 3.18 -2.92
N TYR A 36 -7.40 3.82 -3.99
CA TYR A 36 -8.21 4.15 -5.15
C TYR A 36 -8.88 2.91 -5.74
N ILE A 37 -8.13 1.86 -6.06
CA ILE A 37 -8.65 0.66 -6.73
C ILE A 37 -9.56 -0.14 -5.80
N THR A 38 -9.14 -0.37 -4.56
CA THR A 38 -9.90 -1.20 -3.61
C THR A 38 -11.20 -0.54 -3.17
N VAL A 39 -11.17 0.74 -2.79
CA VAL A 39 -12.37 1.46 -2.36
C VAL A 39 -13.32 1.68 -3.54
N LEU A 40 -12.81 1.97 -4.74
CA LEU A 40 -13.65 2.07 -5.93
C LEU A 40 -14.34 0.74 -6.24
N THR A 41 -13.66 -0.39 -6.06
CA THR A 41 -14.24 -1.72 -6.26
C THR A 41 -15.37 -2.00 -5.26
N VAL A 42 -15.19 -1.62 -3.98
CA VAL A 42 -16.23 -1.74 -2.95
C VAL A 42 -17.45 -0.87 -3.26
N ILE A 43 -17.23 0.39 -3.65
CA ILE A 43 -18.31 1.31 -4.01
C ILE A 43 -19.04 0.81 -5.28
N GLY A 44 -18.29 0.36 -6.28
CA GLY A 44 -18.82 -0.20 -7.52
C GLY A 44 -19.71 -1.42 -7.27
N TYR A 45 -19.23 -2.38 -6.46
CA TYR A 45 -20.01 -3.53 -6.04
C TYR A 45 -21.30 -3.10 -5.32
N LYS A 46 -21.21 -2.21 -4.32
CA LYS A 46 -22.38 -1.72 -3.59
C LYS A 46 -23.44 -1.09 -4.53
N SER A 47 -23.00 -0.34 -5.53
CA SER A 47 -23.88 0.29 -6.51
C SER A 47 -24.57 -0.75 -7.40
N GLN A 48 -23.81 -1.70 -7.95
CA GLN A 48 -24.32 -2.73 -8.86
C GLN A 48 -25.25 -3.72 -8.15
N SER A 49 -24.94 -4.07 -6.90
CA SER A 49 -25.77 -4.98 -6.09
C SER A 49 -27.10 -4.40 -5.65
N ALA A 50 -27.27 -3.07 -5.72
CA ALA A 50 -28.56 -2.42 -5.44
C ALA A 50 -29.60 -2.69 -6.53
N THR A 51 -29.16 -2.90 -7.78
CA THR A 51 -30.03 -3.16 -8.93
C THR A 51 -30.13 -4.65 -9.27
N ASP A 52 -29.05 -5.41 -9.06
CA ASP A 52 -28.98 -6.84 -9.33
C ASP A 52 -28.21 -7.54 -8.20
N PRO A 53 -28.85 -8.39 -7.37
CA PRO A 53 -28.18 -9.10 -6.28
C PRO A 53 -26.96 -9.93 -6.69
N CYS A 54 -26.91 -10.38 -7.95
CA CYS A 54 -25.78 -11.12 -8.53
C CYS A 54 -24.86 -10.24 -9.39
N GLY A 55 -25.14 -8.94 -9.48
CA GLY A 55 -24.40 -7.98 -10.27
C GLY A 55 -23.08 -7.55 -9.61
N GLY A 56 -22.11 -7.22 -10.47
CA GLY A 56 -20.78 -6.76 -10.05
C GLY A 56 -19.82 -7.92 -9.71
N VAL A 57 -18.76 -7.59 -8.97
CA VAL A 57 -17.63 -8.52 -8.74
C VAL A 57 -17.81 -9.43 -7.52
N GLY A 58 -18.83 -9.19 -6.69
CA GLY A 58 -19.05 -9.91 -5.44
C GLY A 58 -18.01 -9.61 -4.36
N ILE A 59 -18.23 -10.18 -3.17
CA ILE A 59 -17.26 -10.13 -2.06
C ILE A 59 -15.94 -10.83 -2.45
N LEU A 60 -16.02 -11.89 -3.27
CA LEU A 60 -14.84 -12.57 -3.80
C LEU A 60 -13.96 -11.63 -4.63
N GLY A 61 -14.57 -10.83 -5.52
CA GLY A 61 -13.82 -9.86 -6.32
C GLY A 61 -13.23 -8.73 -5.49
N ILE A 62 -13.93 -8.28 -4.45
CA ILE A 62 -13.37 -7.32 -3.47
C ILE A 62 -12.12 -7.91 -2.79
N ALA A 63 -12.20 -9.15 -2.29
CA ALA A 63 -11.06 -9.80 -1.65
C ALA A 63 -9.86 -9.93 -2.61
N TRP A 64 -10.12 -10.28 -3.88
CA TRP A 64 -9.09 -10.30 -4.92
C TRP A 64 -8.50 -8.91 -5.23
N ALA A 65 -9.31 -7.85 -5.20
CA ALA A 65 -8.81 -6.50 -5.39
C ALA A 65 -7.83 -6.10 -4.27
N PHE A 66 -8.15 -6.38 -3.00
CA PHE A 66 -7.25 -6.11 -1.88
C PHE A 66 -5.95 -6.93 -1.97
N GLY A 67 -6.06 -8.26 -2.09
CA GLY A 67 -4.88 -9.12 -2.14
C GLY A 67 -4.03 -8.91 -3.39
N GLY A 68 -4.68 -8.80 -4.56
CA GLY A 68 -4.01 -8.58 -5.84
C GLY A 68 -3.29 -7.24 -5.91
N MET A 69 -3.90 -6.17 -5.37
CA MET A 69 -3.22 -4.87 -5.35
C MET A 69 -2.02 -4.84 -4.42
N ILE A 70 -2.07 -5.46 -3.23
CA ILE A 70 -0.87 -5.58 -2.39
C ILE A 70 0.22 -6.37 -3.10
N PHE A 71 -0.11 -7.53 -3.69
CA PHE A 71 0.85 -8.34 -4.43
C PHE A 71 1.58 -7.55 -5.53
N VAL A 72 0.82 -6.84 -6.37
CA VAL A 72 1.39 -6.05 -7.48
C VAL A 72 2.20 -4.86 -6.97
N LEU A 73 1.67 -4.11 -6.00
CA LEU A 73 2.34 -2.89 -5.52
C LEU A 73 3.62 -3.19 -4.76
N VAL A 74 3.62 -4.21 -3.89
CA VAL A 74 4.84 -4.69 -3.21
C VAL A 74 5.87 -5.10 -4.25
N TYR A 75 5.48 -5.86 -5.28
CA TYR A 75 6.39 -6.24 -6.36
C TYR A 75 7.02 -5.02 -7.07
N CYS A 76 6.24 -3.98 -7.32
CA CYS A 76 6.70 -2.77 -7.99
C CYS A 76 7.57 -1.87 -7.10
N THR A 77 7.29 -1.76 -5.80
CA THR A 77 7.94 -0.78 -4.91
C THR A 77 8.99 -1.39 -3.96
N ALA A 78 9.07 -2.71 -3.83
CA ALA A 78 10.05 -3.38 -2.96
C ALA A 78 11.50 -2.92 -3.24
N GLY A 79 11.87 -2.79 -4.52
CA GLY A 79 13.21 -2.33 -4.92
C GLY A 79 13.47 -0.83 -4.75
N ILE A 80 12.47 -0.04 -4.37
CA ILE A 80 12.58 1.42 -4.23
C ILE A 80 12.39 1.86 -2.77
N SER A 81 11.33 1.41 -2.10
CA SER A 81 10.95 1.85 -0.75
C SER A 81 10.92 0.75 0.30
N GLY A 82 11.08 -0.52 -0.11
CA GLY A 82 10.78 -1.68 0.75
C GLY A 82 9.36 -2.23 0.57
N GLY A 83 8.46 -1.44 -0.02
CA GLY A 83 7.12 -1.88 -0.38
C GLY A 83 6.24 -2.18 0.83
N HIS A 84 6.15 -1.24 1.77
CA HIS A 84 5.37 -1.43 2.99
C HIS A 84 3.87 -1.20 2.77
N ILE A 85 3.48 -0.11 2.09
CA ILE A 85 2.10 0.31 1.78
C ILE A 85 1.19 0.47 3.02
N ASN A 86 1.66 0.12 4.22
CA ASN A 86 0.87 0.01 5.43
C ASN A 86 1.70 0.45 6.64
N PRO A 87 1.24 1.44 7.42
CA PRO A 87 1.92 1.88 8.63
C PRO A 87 2.14 0.79 9.69
N ALA A 88 1.33 -0.27 9.71
CA ALA A 88 1.53 -1.39 10.63
C ALA A 88 2.67 -2.34 10.22
N VAL A 89 3.17 -2.19 8.99
CA VAL A 89 4.31 -2.96 8.47
C VAL A 89 5.61 -2.17 8.60
N THR A 90 5.55 -0.84 8.43
CA THR A 90 6.70 0.08 8.48
C THR A 90 7.36 0.14 9.85
#